data_AF-A0A2D9TUN3-F1
#
_entry.id   AF-A0A2D9TUN3-F1
#
_cell.length_a   1.000
_cell.length_b   1.000
_cell.length_c   1.000
_cell.angle_alpha   90.00
_cell.angle_beta   90.00
_cell.angle_gamma   90.00
#
_symmetry.space_group_name_H-M   'P 1'
#
loop_
_entity.id
_entity.type
_entity.pdbx_description
1 polymer ?
#
loop_
_entity_poly.entity_id
_entity_poly.type
_entity_poly.pdbx_seq_one_letter_code
_entity_poly.pdbx_strand_id
1 'polypeptide(L)'
;MVSKISSQKLSLLLLDYVAELPASIKQFVSKEADLIFNKPPHDLAQDELIEKLMSLQEAGYISVQSVDGVCWNLRRKQSTTFDVLELFVLLTPKGGSLWEKVYKPDWQKFILVEVDSSSGKKEKCVLRSLNERRLKGILEKIKKLGEVGCLSSITSWNATYWKMFEEGYQLEFEALIDEADTVLVEERMKWCLTWREITS
;
A
#
# COMPACT_ATOMS: atom_id res chain seq x y z
N MET A 1 -23.61 8.69 -18.63
CA MET A 1 -24.32 7.56 -17.98
C MET A 1 -23.24 6.73 -17.29
N VAL A 2 -23.06 6.90 -15.97
CA VAL A 2 -21.97 6.26 -15.22
C VAL A 2 -22.34 4.80 -15.00
N SER A 3 -21.52 3.88 -15.53
CA SER A 3 -21.67 2.44 -15.33
C SER A 3 -21.51 2.14 -13.85
N LYS A 4 -22.59 1.74 -13.16
CA LYS A 4 -22.52 1.25 -11.78
C LYS A 4 -21.52 0.09 -11.69
N ILE A 5 -20.48 0.25 -10.89
CA ILE A 5 -19.54 -0.82 -10.56
C ILE A 5 -20.31 -1.91 -9.81
N SER A 6 -20.14 -3.19 -10.18
CA SER A 6 -20.83 -4.29 -9.48
C SER A 6 -20.37 -4.37 -8.02
N SER A 7 -21.23 -4.88 -7.12
CA SER A 7 -20.90 -5.00 -5.69
C SER A 7 -19.60 -5.78 -5.43
N GLN A 8 -19.30 -6.79 -6.26
CA GLN A 8 -18.04 -7.53 -6.18
C GLN A 8 -16.84 -6.69 -6.61
N LYS A 9 -16.97 -5.94 -7.70
CA LYS A 9 -15.91 -5.03 -8.17
C LYS A 9 -15.63 -3.97 -7.10
N LEU A 10 -16.66 -3.37 -6.53
CA LEU A 10 -16.50 -2.40 -5.45
C LEU A 10 -15.73 -2.96 -4.24
N SER A 11 -16.02 -4.19 -3.82
CA SER A 11 -15.23 -4.87 -2.78
C SER A 11 -13.74 -4.95 -3.15
N LEU A 12 -13.42 -5.33 -4.38
CA LEU A 12 -12.04 -5.45 -4.86
C LEU A 12 -11.32 -4.11 -4.95
N LEU A 13 -12.03 -3.03 -5.28
CA LEU A 13 -11.49 -1.68 -5.27
C LEU A 13 -11.12 -1.25 -3.84
N LEU A 14 -12.00 -1.48 -2.87
CA LEU A 14 -11.73 -1.13 -1.47
C LEU A 14 -10.57 -1.93 -0.87
N LEU A 15 -10.34 -3.19 -1.29
CA LEU A 15 -9.15 -3.94 -0.89
C LEU A 15 -7.87 -3.34 -1.50
N ASP A 16 -7.94 -2.83 -2.73
CA ASP A 16 -6.80 -2.23 -3.43
C ASP A 16 -6.38 -0.89 -2.84
N TYR A 17 -7.35 -0.12 -2.30
CA TYR A 17 -7.07 1.13 -1.58
C TYR A 17 -6.10 0.93 -0.41
N VAL A 18 -6.16 -0.23 0.24
CA VAL A 18 -5.32 -0.55 1.41
C VAL A 18 -4.28 -1.62 1.13
N ALA A 19 -4.05 -1.99 -0.14
CA ALA A 19 -3.13 -3.09 -0.46
C ALA A 19 -1.68 -2.79 -0.07
N GLU A 20 -1.24 -1.54 -0.19
CA GLU A 20 0.12 -1.13 0.13
C GLU A 20 0.24 -0.59 1.57
N LEU A 21 -0.71 0.26 1.99
CA LEU A 21 -0.72 0.91 3.30
C LEU A 21 -2.12 0.84 3.95
N PRO A 22 -2.21 0.76 5.28
CA PRO A 22 -3.47 0.99 5.99
C PRO A 22 -4.03 2.38 5.70
N ALA A 23 -5.35 2.53 5.76
CA ALA A 23 -6.00 3.82 5.59
C ALA A 23 -7.14 4.01 6.57
N SER A 24 -7.31 5.22 7.08
CA SER A 24 -8.41 5.54 7.99
C SER A 24 -9.74 5.60 7.26
N ILE A 25 -10.84 5.27 7.93
CA ILE A 25 -12.19 5.37 7.37
C ILE A 25 -12.47 6.80 6.89
N LYS A 26 -11.92 7.81 7.57
CA LYS A 26 -11.91 9.21 7.15
C LYS A 26 -11.33 9.42 5.75
N GLN A 27 -10.25 8.73 5.39
CA GLN A 27 -9.67 8.81 4.04
C GLN A 27 -10.59 8.18 3.00
N PHE A 28 -11.26 7.06 3.33
CA PHE A 28 -12.26 6.46 2.44
C PHE A 28 -13.45 7.39 2.20
N VAL A 29 -14.03 8.00 3.24
CA VAL A 29 -15.20 8.91 3.08
C VAL A 29 -14.85 10.26 2.46
N SER A 30 -13.56 10.56 2.27
CA SER A 30 -13.12 11.83 1.70
C SER A 30 -13.66 12.00 0.28
N LYS A 31 -14.05 13.24 -0.07
CA LYS A 31 -14.40 13.60 -1.45
C LYS A 31 -13.22 13.48 -2.42
N GLU A 32 -12.01 13.40 -1.88
CA GLU A 32 -10.75 13.29 -2.61
C GLU A 32 -10.16 11.87 -2.49
N ALA A 33 -10.97 10.86 -2.14
CA ALA A 33 -10.48 9.49 -1.99
C ALA A 33 -9.77 8.99 -3.26
N ASP A 34 -10.27 9.33 -4.44
CA ASP A 34 -9.63 8.99 -5.71
C ASP A 34 -8.22 9.57 -5.85
N LEU A 35 -8.01 10.81 -5.38
CA LEU A 35 -6.70 11.47 -5.35
C LEU A 35 -5.79 10.87 -4.27
N ILE A 36 -6.31 10.65 -3.06
CA ILE A 36 -5.58 10.07 -1.92
C ILE A 36 -5.02 8.70 -2.28
N PHE A 37 -5.85 7.85 -2.88
CA PHE A 37 -5.46 6.48 -3.22
C PHE A 37 -4.83 6.36 -4.61
N ASN A 38 -4.93 7.39 -5.46
CA ASN A 38 -4.60 7.33 -6.88
C ASN A 38 -5.31 6.16 -7.59
N LYS A 39 -6.61 6.01 -7.33
CA LYS A 39 -7.48 4.94 -7.83
C LYS A 39 -8.85 5.52 -8.22
N PRO A 40 -9.67 4.81 -9.01
CA PRO A 40 -11.02 5.28 -9.35
C PRO A 40 -11.88 5.48 -8.09
N PRO A 41 -12.77 6.48 -8.05
CA PRO A 41 -13.65 6.69 -6.91
C PRO A 41 -14.59 5.50 -6.69
N HIS A 42 -14.96 5.26 -5.43
CA HIS A 42 -15.91 4.20 -5.08
C HIS A 42 -17.38 4.65 -5.12
N ASP A 43 -17.64 5.97 -5.17
CA ASP A 43 -18.96 6.60 -5.31
C ASP A 43 -20.02 6.14 -4.29
N LEU A 44 -19.60 5.78 -3.08
CA LEU A 44 -20.51 5.36 -1.99
C LEU A 44 -20.78 6.53 -1.05
N ALA A 45 -22.03 6.63 -0.58
CA ALA A 45 -22.31 7.43 0.61
C ALA A 45 -21.59 6.84 1.84
N GLN A 46 -21.37 7.66 2.87
CA GLN A 46 -20.65 7.23 4.08
C GLN A 46 -21.26 5.98 4.72
N ASP A 47 -22.59 5.93 4.88
CA ASP A 47 -23.26 4.77 5.48
C ASP A 47 -23.11 3.52 4.60
N GLU A 48 -23.24 3.65 3.28
CA GLU A 48 -23.04 2.54 2.33
C GLU A 48 -21.60 2.02 2.34
N LEU A 49 -20.62 2.92 2.44
CA LEU A 49 -19.20 2.58 2.58
C LEU A 49 -18.95 1.82 3.88
N ILE A 50 -19.48 2.28 5.00
CA ILE A 50 -19.31 1.63 6.30
C ILE A 50 -19.98 0.25 6.30
N GLU A 51 -21.17 0.10 5.74
CA GLU A 51 -21.82 -1.21 5.55
C GLU A 51 -21.00 -2.15 4.66
N LYS A 52 -20.33 -1.59 3.63
CA LYS A 52 -19.46 -2.36 2.74
C LYS A 52 -18.19 -2.83 3.45
N LEU A 53 -17.56 -1.96 4.24
CA LEU A 53 -16.41 -2.30 5.08
C LEU A 53 -16.80 -3.35 6.14
N MET A 54 -17.95 -3.18 6.80
CA MET A 54 -18.49 -4.20 7.71
C MET A 54 -18.60 -5.56 7.03
N SER A 55 -19.17 -5.62 5.82
CA SER A 55 -19.32 -6.87 5.07
C SER A 55 -17.97 -7.51 4.71
N LEU A 56 -16.96 -6.69 4.38
CA LEU A 56 -15.59 -7.17 4.12
C LEU A 56 -14.92 -7.70 5.40
N GLN A 57 -15.17 -7.05 6.53
CA GLN A 57 -14.67 -7.45 7.84
C GLN A 57 -15.31 -8.77 8.30
N GLU A 58 -16.64 -8.89 8.20
CA GLU A 58 -17.37 -10.12 8.51
C GLU A 58 -16.92 -11.30 7.64
N ALA A 59 -16.58 -11.04 6.37
CA ALA A 59 -15.99 -12.02 5.47
C ALA A 59 -14.51 -12.34 5.77
N GLY A 60 -13.88 -11.61 6.69
CA GLY A 60 -12.49 -11.78 7.13
C GLY A 60 -11.45 -11.28 6.14
N TYR A 61 -11.82 -10.42 5.19
CA TYR A 61 -10.87 -9.83 4.22
C TYR A 61 -10.14 -8.61 4.77
N ILE A 62 -10.77 -7.88 5.69
CA ILE A 62 -10.14 -6.75 6.37
C ILE A 62 -10.25 -6.90 7.89
N SER A 63 -9.34 -6.23 8.59
CA SER A 63 -9.44 -5.91 10.01
C SER A 63 -9.54 -4.40 10.18
N VAL A 64 -10.21 -3.95 11.25
CA VAL A 64 -10.31 -2.54 11.60
C VAL A 64 -9.64 -2.34 12.95
N GLN A 65 -8.79 -1.32 13.06
CA GLN A 65 -7.98 -1.06 14.25
C GLN A 65 -7.94 0.43 14.58
N SER A 66 -7.79 0.78 15.85
CA SER A 66 -7.41 2.15 16.25
C SER A 66 -5.91 2.37 16.06
N VAL A 67 -5.46 3.62 16.21
CA VAL A 67 -4.05 4.02 16.06
C VAL A 67 -3.11 3.23 16.99
N ASP A 68 -3.59 2.83 18.16
CA ASP A 68 -2.86 2.01 19.14
C ASP A 68 -2.88 0.50 18.81
N GLY A 69 -3.47 0.09 17.69
CA GLY A 69 -3.51 -1.30 17.22
C GLY A 69 -4.62 -2.16 17.84
N VAL A 70 -5.50 -1.59 18.67
CA VAL A 70 -6.64 -2.34 19.23
C VAL A 70 -7.61 -2.69 18.10
N CYS A 71 -8.03 -3.96 18.02
CA CYS A 71 -8.98 -4.43 17.01
C CYS A 71 -10.42 -4.04 17.34
N TRP A 72 -11.13 -3.53 16.33
CA TRP A 72 -12.53 -3.10 16.42
C TRP A 72 -13.40 -3.93 15.48
N ASN A 73 -14.64 -4.21 15.90
CA ASN A 73 -15.67 -4.77 15.03
C ASN A 73 -16.64 -3.65 14.67
N LEU A 74 -16.74 -3.31 13.39
CA LEU A 74 -17.69 -2.31 12.91
C LEU A 74 -19.13 -2.80 13.14
N ARG A 75 -20.00 -1.89 13.58
CA ARG A 75 -21.42 -2.18 13.85
C ARG A 75 -22.33 -1.17 13.17
N ARG A 76 -23.50 -1.63 12.72
CA ARG A 76 -24.48 -0.89 11.90
C ARG A 76 -25.04 0.42 12.53
N LYS A 77 -24.76 0.69 13.80
CA LYS A 77 -25.22 1.91 14.53
C LYS A 77 -24.08 2.83 14.99
N GLN A 78 -22.83 2.54 14.60
CA GLN A 78 -21.65 3.33 14.96
C GLN A 78 -21.17 4.24 13.82
N SER A 79 -21.88 4.27 12.68
CA SER A 79 -21.38 4.84 11.41
C SER A 79 -21.11 6.35 11.41
N THR A 80 -21.51 7.08 12.45
CA THR A 80 -21.45 8.56 12.50
C THR A 80 -20.67 9.14 13.67
N THR A 81 -20.09 8.32 14.56
CA THR A 81 -19.27 8.86 15.65
C THR A 81 -17.88 9.22 15.12
N PHE A 82 -17.35 10.36 15.55
CA PHE A 82 -16.00 10.82 15.20
C PHE A 82 -14.95 9.70 15.41
N ASP A 83 -15.11 8.92 16.47
CA ASP A 83 -14.23 7.81 16.83
C ASP A 83 -14.13 6.72 15.74
N VAL A 84 -15.18 6.48 14.95
CA VAL A 84 -15.14 5.47 13.87
C VAL A 84 -14.35 5.96 12.67
N LEU A 85 -14.38 7.25 12.36
CA LEU A 85 -13.68 7.80 11.20
C LEU A 85 -12.15 7.74 11.38
N GLU A 86 -11.67 7.79 12.62
CA GLU A 86 -10.25 7.70 12.96
C GLU A 86 -9.73 6.25 13.04
N LEU A 87 -10.60 5.24 12.84
CA LEU A 87 -10.18 3.84 12.74
C LEU A 87 -9.53 3.55 11.38
N PHE A 88 -8.52 2.69 11.39
CA PHE A 88 -7.77 2.22 10.25
C PHE A 88 -8.33 0.90 9.73
N VAL A 89 -8.43 0.80 8.41
CA VAL A 89 -8.74 -0.41 7.66
C VAL A 89 -7.44 -1.04 7.17
N LEU A 90 -7.29 -2.34 7.44
CA LEU A 90 -6.12 -3.14 7.09
C LEU A 90 -6.58 -4.41 6.38
N LEU A 91 -5.84 -4.86 5.38
CA LEU A 91 -5.97 -6.21 4.82
C LEU A 91 -5.54 -7.26 5.83
N THR A 92 -6.32 -8.33 5.91
CA THR A 92 -5.87 -9.58 6.54
C THR A 92 -5.06 -10.40 5.54
N PRO A 93 -4.35 -11.47 5.96
CA PRO A 93 -3.73 -12.41 5.03
C PRO A 93 -4.72 -12.99 4.01
N LYS A 94 -5.98 -13.20 4.42
CA LYS A 94 -7.06 -13.66 3.53
C LYS A 94 -7.46 -12.59 2.50
N GLY A 95 -7.56 -11.33 2.92
CA GLY A 95 -7.82 -10.19 2.03
C GLY A 95 -6.70 -9.98 1.02
N GLY A 96 -5.46 -10.00 1.51
CA GLY A 96 -4.25 -9.96 0.70
C GLY A 96 -4.22 -11.07 -0.35
N SER A 97 -4.50 -12.32 0.05
CA SER A 97 -4.57 -13.46 -0.89
C SER A 97 -5.63 -13.27 -1.99
N LEU A 98 -6.79 -12.70 -1.66
CA LEU A 98 -7.81 -12.37 -2.66
C LEU A 98 -7.34 -11.25 -3.59
N TRP A 99 -6.70 -10.22 -3.04
CA TRP A 99 -6.11 -9.13 -3.82
C TRP A 99 -5.05 -9.66 -4.80
N GLU A 100 -4.11 -10.49 -4.35
CA GLU A 100 -3.08 -11.08 -5.23
C GLU A 100 -3.69 -11.89 -6.38
N LYS A 101 -4.73 -12.67 -6.10
CA LYS A 101 -5.41 -13.49 -7.12
C LYS A 101 -6.00 -12.63 -8.25
N VAL A 102 -6.49 -11.44 -7.92
CA VAL A 102 -7.18 -10.55 -8.86
C VAL A 102 -6.20 -9.60 -9.55
N TYR A 103 -5.36 -8.92 -8.76
CA TYR A 103 -4.44 -7.88 -9.23
C TYR A 103 -3.13 -8.44 -9.78
N LYS A 104 -2.87 -9.74 -9.58
CA LYS A 104 -1.72 -10.48 -10.13
C LYS A 104 -0.40 -9.71 -9.98
N PRO A 105 0.00 -9.35 -8.75
CA PRO A 105 1.26 -8.66 -8.52
C PRO A 105 2.44 -9.51 -8.99
N ASP A 106 3.36 -8.88 -9.69
CA ASP A 106 4.69 -9.36 -9.97
C ASP A 106 5.63 -8.82 -8.89
N TRP A 107 5.76 -9.57 -7.79
CA TRP A 107 6.58 -9.19 -6.65
C TRP A 107 8.07 -9.07 -6.98
N GLN A 108 8.55 -9.65 -8.10
CA GLN A 108 9.91 -9.42 -8.61
C GLN A 108 10.12 -8.00 -9.14
N LYS A 109 9.02 -7.25 -9.34
CA LYS A 109 9.05 -5.84 -9.73
C LYS A 109 8.80 -4.88 -8.59
N PHE A 110 8.35 -5.37 -7.44
CA PHE A 110 8.05 -4.55 -6.28
C PHE A 110 9.35 -4.09 -5.60
N ILE A 111 9.37 -2.82 -5.20
CA ILE A 111 10.43 -2.21 -4.40
C ILE A 111 9.74 -1.46 -3.26
N LEU A 112 10.01 -1.89 -2.03
CA LEU A 112 9.65 -1.12 -0.85
C LEU A 112 10.68 0.00 -0.68
N VAL A 113 10.21 1.21 -0.43
CA VAL A 113 11.04 2.39 -0.16
C VAL A 113 10.71 2.90 1.23
N GLU A 114 11.71 2.96 2.10
CA GLU A 114 11.61 3.58 3.42
C GLU A 114 12.63 4.73 3.48
N VAL A 115 12.18 5.87 3.98
CA VAL A 115 12.99 7.07 4.11
C VAL A 115 12.90 7.56 5.55
N ASP A 116 14.06 7.78 6.17
CA ASP A 116 14.18 8.34 7.51
C ASP A 116 14.80 9.73 7.44
N SER A 117 13.97 10.74 7.68
CA SER A 117 14.34 12.17 7.66
C SER A 117 14.98 12.66 8.96
N SER A 118 15.31 11.77 9.91
CA SER A 118 15.89 12.16 11.21
C SER A 118 17.35 12.64 11.12
N SER A 119 18.03 12.46 9.98
CA SER A 119 19.48 12.62 9.83
C SER A 119 19.95 13.91 9.12
N GLY A 120 19.50 15.08 9.55
CA GLY A 120 20.14 16.34 9.11
C GLY A 120 19.93 16.68 7.62
N LYS A 121 21.00 16.91 6.85
CA LYS A 121 20.90 17.34 5.43
C LYS A 121 20.60 16.22 4.44
N LYS A 122 20.95 14.98 4.77
CA LYS A 122 20.73 13.79 3.93
C LYS A 122 19.80 12.85 4.67
N GLU A 123 18.97 12.14 3.94
CA GLU A 123 18.04 11.17 4.50
C GLU A 123 18.58 9.77 4.34
N LYS A 124 18.36 8.92 5.34
CA LYS A 124 18.67 7.51 5.23
C LYS A 124 17.58 6.85 4.39
N CYS A 125 17.95 6.30 3.24
CA CYS A 125 17.06 5.56 2.36
C CYS A 125 17.33 4.06 2.49
N VAL A 126 16.26 3.28 2.66
CA VAL A 126 16.29 1.82 2.70
C VAL A 126 15.35 1.28 1.64
N LEU A 127 15.90 0.54 0.68
CA LEU A 127 15.12 -0.12 -0.37
C LEU A 127 15.12 -1.62 -0.13
N ARG A 128 13.97 -2.28 -0.28
CA ARG A 128 13.87 -3.75 -0.23
C ARG A 128 13.19 -4.30 -1.46
N SER A 129 13.69 -5.43 -1.96
CA SER A 129 13.12 -6.12 -3.11
C SER A 129 13.48 -7.59 -3.12
N LEU A 130 12.67 -8.41 -3.79
CA LEU A 130 13.03 -9.79 -4.12
C LEU A 130 14.12 -9.88 -5.20
N ASN A 131 14.40 -8.79 -5.90
CA ASN A 131 15.25 -8.79 -7.09
C ASN A 131 16.56 -8.03 -6.87
N GLU A 132 17.62 -8.78 -6.55
CA GLU A 132 18.97 -8.23 -6.34
C GLU A 132 19.46 -7.42 -7.55
N ARG A 133 19.22 -7.90 -8.78
CA ARG A 133 19.68 -7.23 -10.00
C ARG A 133 19.10 -5.83 -10.13
N ARG A 134 17.86 -5.63 -9.67
CA ARG A 134 17.24 -4.30 -9.64
C ARG A 134 17.94 -3.40 -8.64
N LEU A 135 18.14 -3.86 -7.40
CA LEU A 135 18.85 -3.06 -6.40
C LEU A 135 20.30 -2.74 -6.82
N LYS A 136 20.99 -3.66 -7.50
CA LYS A 136 22.29 -3.39 -8.12
C LYS A 136 22.22 -2.28 -9.16
N GLY A 137 21.21 -2.29 -10.04
CA GLY A 137 21.00 -1.22 -11.01
C GLY A 137 20.82 0.15 -10.35
N ILE A 138 20.05 0.20 -9.26
CA ILE A 138 19.83 1.40 -8.45
C ILE A 138 21.11 1.87 -7.77
N LEU A 139 21.85 0.94 -7.15
CA LEU A 139 23.14 1.23 -6.53
C LEU A 139 24.13 1.87 -7.52
N GLU A 140 24.19 1.39 -8.77
CA GLU A 140 25.05 1.99 -9.79
C GLU A 140 24.60 3.40 -10.22
N LYS A 141 23.30 3.71 -10.16
CA LYS A 141 22.79 5.07 -10.39
C LYS A 141 23.17 5.99 -9.21
N ILE A 142 22.98 5.52 -7.98
CA ILE A 142 23.31 6.25 -6.75
C ILE A 142 24.81 6.56 -6.67
N LYS A 143 25.68 5.61 -7.01
CA LYS A 143 27.14 5.83 -7.09
C LYS A 143 27.53 6.95 -8.06
N LYS A 144 26.80 7.14 -9.15
CA LYS A 144 27.04 8.23 -10.11
C LYS A 144 26.71 9.61 -9.53
N LEU A 145 25.87 9.66 -8.50
CA LEU A 145 25.58 10.87 -7.73
C LEU A 145 26.63 11.15 -6.65
N GLY A 146 27.63 10.28 -6.50
CA GLY A 146 28.68 10.39 -5.47
C GLY A 146 28.30 9.77 -4.12
N GLU A 147 27.15 9.11 -4.05
CA GLU A 147 26.66 8.45 -2.83
C GLU A 147 27.16 7.01 -2.70
N VAL A 148 27.33 6.56 -1.46
CA VAL A 148 27.76 5.20 -1.14
C VAL A 148 26.56 4.42 -0.62
N GLY A 149 26.29 3.27 -1.25
CA GLY A 149 25.25 2.35 -0.82
C GLY A 149 25.80 0.98 -0.42
N CYS A 150 25.14 0.34 0.54
CA CYS A 150 25.40 -1.01 1.00
C CYS A 150 24.27 -1.94 0.57
N LEU A 151 24.59 -2.95 -0.26
CA LEU A 151 23.66 -3.98 -0.68
C LEU A 151 23.90 -5.26 0.11
N SER A 152 22.86 -5.81 0.72
CA SER A 152 22.92 -7.05 1.50
C SER A 152 21.72 -7.94 1.21
N SER A 153 21.86 -9.24 1.48
CA SER A 153 20.74 -10.16 1.59
C SER A 153 20.07 -10.01 2.95
N ILE A 154 18.75 -10.13 2.99
CA ILE A 154 17.96 -10.10 4.23
C ILE A 154 17.05 -11.32 4.31
N THR A 155 16.68 -11.67 5.53
CA THR A 155 15.68 -12.71 5.81
C THR A 155 14.45 -12.07 6.44
N SER A 156 13.29 -12.73 6.25
CA SER A 156 12.02 -12.39 6.91
C SER A 156 11.68 -10.90 6.88
N TRP A 157 11.31 -10.38 5.71
CA TRP A 157 10.96 -8.98 5.53
C TRP A 157 9.53 -8.79 5.03
N ASN A 158 8.95 -7.64 5.37
CA ASN A 158 7.58 -7.28 4.98
C ASN A 158 7.62 -6.41 3.72
N ALA A 159 7.03 -6.88 2.63
CA ALA A 159 6.82 -6.08 1.43
C ALA A 159 5.66 -5.09 1.61
N THR A 160 4.62 -5.53 2.31
CA THR A 160 3.53 -4.70 2.83
C THR A 160 3.26 -5.14 4.27
N TYR A 161 2.42 -4.42 5.00
CA TYR A 161 2.06 -4.78 6.39
C TYR A 161 1.40 -6.17 6.53
N TRP A 162 0.91 -6.77 5.44
CA TRP A 162 0.27 -8.09 5.43
C TRP A 162 1.03 -9.15 4.60
N LYS A 163 2.05 -8.76 3.84
CA LYS A 163 2.83 -9.66 2.97
C LYS A 163 4.28 -9.76 3.43
N MET A 164 4.65 -10.95 3.89
CA MET A 164 6.02 -11.29 4.28
C MET A 164 6.69 -12.20 3.25
N PHE A 165 7.99 -12.02 3.06
CA PHE A 165 8.86 -12.91 2.32
C PHE A 165 10.00 -13.41 3.22
N GLU A 166 10.36 -14.68 3.09
CA GLU A 166 11.41 -15.31 3.89
C GLU A 166 12.82 -14.81 3.52
N GLU A 167 12.99 -14.34 2.28
CA GLU A 167 14.26 -13.86 1.75
C GLU A 167 14.06 -12.63 0.86
N GLY A 168 15.12 -11.85 0.70
CA GLY A 168 15.18 -10.72 -0.20
C GLY A 168 16.51 -9.99 -0.13
N TYR A 169 16.52 -8.78 -0.65
CA TYR A 169 17.69 -7.93 -0.69
C TYR A 169 17.35 -6.55 -0.17
N GLN A 170 18.33 -5.91 0.46
CA GLN A 170 18.23 -4.56 1.00
C GLN A 170 19.36 -3.69 0.47
N LEU A 171 19.03 -2.49 0.02
CA LEU A 171 19.99 -1.44 -0.30
C LEU A 171 19.79 -0.29 0.68
N GLU A 172 20.84 0.03 1.45
CA GLU A 172 20.89 1.21 2.31
C GLU A 172 21.84 2.25 1.74
N PHE A 173 21.46 3.53 1.76
CA PHE A 173 22.31 4.66 1.38
C PHE A 173 21.81 5.96 2.02
N GLU A 174 22.62 7.01 1.96
CA GLU A 174 22.23 8.36 2.33
C GLU A 174 22.21 9.23 1.07
N ALA A 175 21.19 10.08 0.90
CA ALA A 175 21.10 10.98 -0.24
C ALA A 175 20.26 12.22 0.10
N LEU A 176 20.33 13.26 -0.74
CA LEU A 176 19.30 14.30 -0.73
C LEU A 176 17.99 13.72 -1.27
N ILE A 177 16.85 14.11 -0.69
CA ILE A 177 15.54 13.54 -1.05
C ILE A 177 15.24 13.69 -2.55
N ASP A 178 15.50 14.87 -3.12
CA ASP A 178 15.25 15.17 -4.53
C ASP A 178 16.11 14.29 -5.48
N GLU A 179 17.34 13.99 -5.07
CA GLU A 179 18.26 13.15 -5.83
C GLU A 179 17.83 11.67 -5.77
N ALA A 180 17.44 11.20 -4.58
CA ALA A 180 16.91 9.87 -4.38
C ALA A 180 15.61 9.67 -5.15
N ASP A 181 14.67 10.61 -5.05
CA ASP A 181 13.38 10.55 -5.73
C ASP A 181 13.53 10.49 -7.25
N THR A 182 14.46 11.25 -7.82
CA THR A 182 14.74 11.21 -9.26
C THR A 182 15.11 9.79 -9.70
N VAL A 183 16.01 9.12 -8.99
CA VAL A 183 16.41 7.74 -9.29
C VAL A 183 15.26 6.77 -9.07
N LEU A 184 14.54 6.90 -7.96
CA LEU A 184 13.48 5.96 -7.58
C LEU A 184 12.26 6.04 -8.48
N VAL A 185 11.90 7.23 -8.96
CA VAL A 185 10.79 7.41 -9.91
C VAL A 185 11.04 6.65 -11.20
N GLU A 186 12.26 6.63 -11.72
CA GLU A 186 12.62 5.84 -12.91
C GLU A 186 12.47 4.32 -12.69
N GLU A 187 12.59 3.88 -11.45
CA GLU A 187 12.53 2.47 -11.05
C GLU A 187 11.13 2.02 -10.68
N ARG A 188 10.17 2.95 -10.57
CA ARG A 188 8.75 2.64 -10.35
C ARG A 188 8.18 1.96 -11.58
N MET A 189 8.33 0.63 -11.58
CA MET A 189 7.70 -0.22 -12.56
C MET A 189 6.30 -0.59 -12.10
N LYS A 190 5.41 -0.71 -13.07
CA LYS A 190 4.13 -1.36 -12.86
C LYS A 190 4.34 -2.80 -12.38
N TRP A 191 3.98 -3.03 -11.12
CA TRP A 191 4.19 -4.29 -10.43
C TRP A 191 2.88 -5.07 -10.21
N CYS A 192 1.72 -4.50 -10.53
CA CYS A 192 0.43 -5.17 -10.48
C CYS A 192 -0.51 -4.65 -11.60
N LEU A 193 -1.59 -5.38 -11.87
CA LEU A 193 -2.64 -4.92 -12.77
C LEU A 193 -3.36 -3.72 -12.19
N THR A 194 -3.73 -2.76 -13.04
CA THR A 194 -4.57 -1.63 -12.67
C THR A 194 -6.04 -2.04 -12.63
N TRP A 195 -6.85 -1.23 -11.95
CA TRP A 195 -8.30 -1.36 -11.97
C TRP A 195 -8.89 -1.46 -13.38
N ARG A 196 -8.35 -0.69 -14.33
CA ARG A 196 -8.83 -0.69 -15.72
C ARG A 196 -8.61 -2.04 -16.40
N GLU A 197 -7.48 -2.69 -16.15
CA GLU A 197 -7.16 -4.00 -16.75
C GLU A 197 -7.94 -5.17 -16.13
N ILE A 198 -8.38 -5.03 -14.87
CA ILE A 198 -9.18 -6.04 -14.20
C ILE A 198 -10.65 -5.95 -14.64
N THR A 199 -11.08 -4.77 -15.11
CA THR A 199 -12.49 -4.49 -15.41
C THR A 199 -12.82 -4.36 -16.89
N SER A 200 -11.81 -4.30 -17.77
CA SER A 200 -11.90 -4.43 -19.23
C SER A 200 -12.23 -5.87 -19.64
#